data_AF-A0A641RWN0-F1
#
_entry.id   AF-A0A641RWN0-F1
#
_cell.length_a   1.000
_cell.length_b   1.000
_cell.length_c   1.000
_cell.angle_alpha   90.00
_cell.angle_beta   90.00
_cell.angle_gamma   90.00
#
_symmetry.space_group_name_H-M   'P 1'
#
loop_
_entity.id
_entity.type
_entity.pdbx_description
1 polymer ?
#
loop_
_entity_poly.entity_id
_entity_poly.type
_entity_poly.pdbx_seq_one_letter_code
_entity_poly.pdbx_strand_id
1 'polypeptide(L)'
;QSYDTEQTYLWAKLGLEFPYNEFRACWKWGGQPLVQRLGDKTYSWNGVASLVPSMVSAGLLGYSYTCPDMIGGGEYSSFLGIDVSSFDQTLIVRSCQIHSMMPMMQFSVAPWRILNKENLETCIKYAKWHEQLGDYILSLAKEASITGEPIVRHMEYAFPNQGFEECKDQYMLGNKYLVAPIMSSDNTRIVKLPKGKWKDDMGKLYKGGKTYTIDVPLSRLPWFVEVK
;
A
#
# COMPACT_ATOMS: atom_id res chain seq x y z
N GLN A 1 29.33 2.02 -17.69
CA GLN A 1 27.91 2.28 -17.42
C GLN A 1 27.12 1.19 -18.13
N SER A 2 26.19 0.50 -17.45
CA SER A 2 25.27 -0.39 -18.15
C SER A 2 24.30 0.49 -18.95
N TYR A 3 24.16 0.19 -20.25
CA TYR A 3 23.23 0.87 -21.15
C TYR A 3 21.79 0.87 -20.61
N ASP A 4 21.44 -0.11 -19.78
CA ASP A 4 20.08 -0.30 -19.23
C ASP A 4 19.69 0.82 -18.23
N THR A 5 20.66 1.27 -17.41
CA THR A 5 20.40 2.35 -16.44
C THR A 5 20.29 3.73 -17.10
N GLU A 6 21.03 3.94 -18.20
CA GLU A 6 20.96 5.17 -18.98
C GLU A 6 19.62 5.26 -19.72
N GLN A 7 19.19 4.16 -20.36
CA GLN A 7 17.88 4.09 -20.99
C GLN A 7 16.75 4.39 -19.98
N THR A 8 16.78 3.75 -18.81
CA THR A 8 15.78 3.96 -17.75
C THR A 8 15.77 5.41 -17.26
N TYR A 9 16.95 6.02 -17.11
CA TYR A 9 17.07 7.43 -16.74
C TYR A 9 16.47 8.36 -17.80
N LEU A 10 16.82 8.15 -19.07
CA LEU A 10 16.33 8.99 -20.18
C LEU A 10 14.84 8.82 -20.42
N TRP A 11 14.31 7.60 -20.26
CA TRP A 11 12.87 7.31 -20.39
C TRP A 11 12.06 8.06 -19.33
N ALA A 12 12.51 8.02 -18.09
CA ALA A 12 11.90 8.76 -16.99
C ALA A 12 11.98 10.29 -17.20
N LYS A 13 13.10 10.78 -17.75
CA LYS A 13 13.27 12.19 -18.13
C LYS A 13 12.21 12.63 -19.15
N LEU A 14 12.02 11.83 -20.19
CA LEU A 14 10.99 12.09 -21.21
C LEU A 14 9.59 12.13 -20.58
N GLY A 15 9.33 11.31 -19.57
CA GLY A 15 8.08 11.31 -18.82
C GLY A 15 7.67 12.65 -18.20
N LEU A 16 8.65 13.48 -17.83
CA LEU A 16 8.41 14.79 -17.22
C LEU A 16 7.78 15.78 -18.21
N GLU A 17 7.89 15.54 -19.51
CA GLU A 17 7.24 16.35 -20.54
C GLU A 17 5.73 16.08 -20.63
N PHE A 18 5.22 15.04 -19.94
CA PHE A 18 3.82 14.64 -20.00
C PHE A 18 3.10 14.88 -18.65
N PRO A 19 1.94 15.56 -18.66
CA PRO A 19 1.18 15.84 -17.44
C PRO A 19 0.58 14.58 -16.81
N TYR A 20 0.37 13.53 -17.61
CA TYR A 20 -0.06 12.21 -17.16
C TYR A 20 1.00 11.19 -17.58
N ASN A 21 1.57 10.53 -16.59
CA ASN A 21 2.56 9.51 -16.80
C ASN A 21 2.38 8.40 -15.76
N GLU A 22 2.89 7.21 -16.06
CA GLU A 22 3.04 6.10 -15.12
C GLU A 22 4.25 5.28 -15.58
N PHE A 23 5.18 5.02 -14.67
CA PHE A 23 6.39 4.27 -14.91
C PHE A 23 6.49 3.07 -13.98
N ARG A 24 7.10 1.99 -14.48
CA ARG A 24 7.44 0.79 -13.70
C ARG A 24 8.92 0.71 -13.32
N ALA A 25 9.75 1.50 -13.99
CA ALA A 25 11.19 1.53 -13.80
C ALA A 25 11.69 2.96 -13.95
N CYS A 26 12.35 3.45 -12.90
CA CYS A 26 13.01 4.74 -12.89
C CYS A 26 14.34 4.62 -12.14
N TRP A 27 15.32 5.42 -12.57
CA TRP A 27 16.65 5.44 -11.98
C TRP A 27 17.05 6.88 -11.66
N LYS A 28 17.42 7.15 -10.40
CA LYS A 28 17.85 8.49 -9.91
C LYS A 28 16.86 9.63 -10.17
N TRP A 29 15.56 9.36 -10.09
CA TRP A 29 14.49 10.36 -10.27
C TRP A 29 13.57 10.50 -9.05
N GLY A 30 14.06 10.18 -7.86
CA GLY A 30 13.38 10.54 -6.62
C GLY A 30 13.12 12.07 -6.56
N GLY A 31 11.99 12.45 -5.99
CA GLY A 31 11.54 13.84 -5.84
C GLY A 31 10.89 14.43 -7.11
N GLN A 32 10.85 13.69 -8.22
CA GLN A 32 10.21 14.17 -9.44
C GLN A 32 8.71 13.84 -9.49
N PRO A 33 7.91 14.61 -10.26
CA PRO A 33 6.48 14.36 -10.48
C PRO A 33 6.25 13.19 -11.46
N LEU A 34 6.89 12.05 -11.20
CA LEU A 34 6.71 10.81 -11.93
C LEU A 34 5.91 9.83 -11.08
N VAL A 35 4.79 9.37 -11.64
CA VAL A 35 3.99 8.32 -11.02
C VAL A 35 4.71 6.99 -11.19
N GLN A 36 4.93 6.28 -10.08
CA GLN A 36 5.64 5.00 -10.05
C GLN A 36 4.68 3.89 -9.65
N ARG A 37 4.28 3.05 -10.60
CA ARG A 37 3.70 1.77 -10.22
C ARG A 37 4.84 0.77 -10.02
N LEU A 38 4.91 0.16 -8.85
CA LEU A 38 5.94 -0.82 -8.58
C LEU A 38 5.82 -2.00 -9.55
N GLY A 39 6.94 -2.69 -9.79
CA GLY A 39 6.97 -3.81 -10.74
C GLY A 39 5.92 -4.87 -10.44
N ASP A 40 5.45 -5.55 -11.49
CA ASP A 40 4.35 -6.51 -11.40
C ASP A 40 4.65 -7.58 -10.34
N LYS A 41 3.62 -7.91 -9.56
CA LYS A 41 3.60 -8.98 -8.58
C LYS A 41 2.82 -10.15 -9.14
N THR A 42 3.28 -11.36 -8.83
CA THR A 42 2.51 -12.58 -9.05
C THR A 42 1.27 -12.58 -8.17
N TYR A 43 0.22 -13.27 -8.61
CA TYR A 43 -0.86 -13.71 -7.73
C TYR A 43 -0.31 -14.72 -6.71
N SER A 44 0.18 -14.23 -5.57
CA SER A 44 0.70 -15.05 -4.48
C SER A 44 0.73 -14.26 -3.16
N TRP A 45 0.71 -14.97 -2.03
CA TRP A 45 0.90 -14.34 -0.72
C TRP A 45 2.28 -13.66 -0.59
N ASN A 46 3.30 -14.16 -1.29
CA ASN A 46 4.59 -13.47 -1.38
C ASN A 46 4.46 -12.12 -2.12
N GLY A 47 3.66 -12.07 -3.19
CA GLY A 47 3.31 -10.84 -3.88
C GLY A 47 2.64 -9.83 -2.94
N VAL A 48 1.61 -10.27 -2.20
CA VAL A 48 0.91 -9.44 -1.20
C VAL A 48 1.87 -8.97 -0.10
N ALA A 49 2.70 -9.87 0.45
CA ALA A 49 3.65 -9.56 1.50
C ALA A 49 4.76 -8.58 1.07
N SER A 50 5.01 -8.46 -0.24
CA SER A 50 5.99 -7.51 -0.77
C SER A 50 5.45 -6.09 -0.93
N LEU A 51 4.12 -5.88 -0.91
CA LEU A 51 3.50 -4.59 -1.21
C LEU A 51 3.94 -3.49 -0.22
N VAL A 52 3.79 -3.74 1.09
CA VAL A 52 4.15 -2.75 2.12
C VAL A 52 5.65 -2.45 2.13
N PRO A 53 6.57 -3.43 2.19
CA PRO A 53 8.01 -3.16 2.16
C PRO A 53 8.45 -2.40 0.92
N SER A 54 7.90 -2.74 -0.25
CA SER A 54 8.28 -2.10 -1.51
C SER A 54 7.79 -0.65 -1.59
N MET A 55 6.56 -0.39 -1.11
CA MET A 55 6.01 0.97 -1.03
C MET A 55 6.79 1.86 -0.06
N VAL A 56 7.11 1.34 1.11
CA VAL A 56 7.91 2.07 2.09
C VAL A 56 9.33 2.34 1.55
N SER A 57 9.94 1.37 0.88
CA SER A 57 11.25 1.55 0.24
C SER A 57 11.20 2.62 -0.85
N ALA A 58 10.16 2.63 -1.69
CA ALA A 58 9.98 3.64 -2.70
C ALA A 58 9.87 5.06 -2.10
N GLY A 59 9.09 5.20 -1.02
CA GLY A 59 8.98 6.46 -0.28
C GLY A 59 10.33 6.93 0.28
N LEU A 60 11.10 6.05 0.92
CA LEU A 60 12.44 6.38 1.45
C LEU A 60 13.46 6.73 0.35
N LEU A 61 13.27 6.22 -0.87
CA LEU A 61 14.07 6.57 -2.05
C LEU A 61 13.61 7.86 -2.75
N GLY A 62 12.62 8.57 -2.18
CA GLY A 62 12.09 9.83 -2.68
C GLY A 62 11.01 9.68 -3.76
N TYR A 63 10.49 8.48 -4.00
CA TYR A 63 9.35 8.28 -4.89
C TYR A 63 8.05 8.42 -4.10
N SER A 64 7.47 9.62 -4.11
CA SER A 64 6.26 9.91 -3.31
C SER A 64 4.95 9.53 -4.01
N TYR A 65 4.93 9.54 -5.35
CA TYR A 65 3.73 9.27 -6.15
C TYR A 65 3.69 7.80 -6.59
N THR A 66 3.44 6.89 -5.64
CA THR A 66 3.63 5.44 -5.86
C THR A 66 2.33 4.63 -5.83
N CYS A 67 2.23 3.61 -6.68
CA CYS A 67 1.18 2.59 -6.69
C CYS A 67 1.79 1.21 -6.35
N PRO A 68 1.27 0.46 -5.35
CA PRO A 68 1.89 -0.78 -4.88
C PRO A 68 2.06 -1.89 -5.92
N ASP A 69 1.10 -1.97 -6.83
CA ASP A 69 0.99 -2.70 -8.09
C ASP A 69 -0.53 -2.74 -8.41
N MET A 70 -1.00 -3.67 -9.24
CA MET A 70 -2.41 -3.97 -9.41
C MET A 70 -2.89 -4.98 -8.35
N ILE A 71 -4.13 -4.81 -7.89
CA ILE A 71 -4.77 -5.69 -6.90
C ILE A 71 -4.82 -7.12 -7.42
N GLY A 72 -4.30 -8.06 -6.63
CA GLY A 72 -4.19 -9.46 -7.00
C GLY A 72 -2.98 -9.83 -7.85
N GLY A 73 -2.15 -8.86 -8.22
CA GLY A 73 -0.97 -9.03 -9.07
C GLY A 73 -1.14 -8.42 -10.46
N GLY A 74 -0.10 -7.75 -10.94
CA GLY A 74 -0.05 -7.12 -12.26
C GLY A 74 0.40 -8.05 -13.41
N GLU A 75 0.83 -9.27 -13.11
CA GLU A 75 1.25 -10.21 -14.14
C GLU A 75 0.05 -10.71 -14.97
N TYR A 76 0.09 -10.45 -16.27
CA TYR A 76 -0.98 -10.80 -17.21
C TYR A 76 -1.37 -12.29 -17.15
N SER A 77 -0.39 -13.18 -16.99
CA SER A 77 -0.57 -14.63 -16.87
C SER A 77 -1.33 -15.05 -15.61
N SER A 78 -1.34 -14.23 -14.56
CA SER A 78 -1.98 -14.59 -13.27
C SER A 78 -3.48 -14.82 -13.41
N PHE A 79 -4.14 -14.24 -14.43
CA PHE A 79 -5.58 -14.33 -14.61
C PHE A 79 -6.04 -15.07 -15.88
N LEU A 80 -5.11 -15.67 -16.62
CA LEU A 80 -5.44 -16.47 -17.80
C LEU A 80 -5.88 -17.88 -17.39
N GLY A 81 -7.08 -18.29 -17.81
CA GLY A 81 -7.58 -19.64 -17.58
C GLY A 81 -7.83 -19.98 -16.10
N ILE A 82 -8.04 -18.98 -15.24
CA ILE A 82 -8.37 -19.22 -13.83
C ILE A 82 -9.62 -20.10 -13.73
N ASP A 83 -9.46 -21.18 -12.98
CA ASP A 83 -10.58 -21.91 -12.40
C ASP A 83 -11.08 -21.16 -11.15
N VAL A 84 -12.22 -20.48 -11.30
CA VAL A 84 -12.83 -19.69 -10.22
C VAL A 84 -13.18 -20.57 -9.00
N SER A 85 -13.29 -21.89 -9.18
CA SER A 85 -13.59 -22.82 -8.08
C SER A 85 -12.40 -23.14 -7.18
N SER A 86 -11.16 -22.93 -7.65
CA SER A 86 -9.91 -23.19 -6.89
C SER A 86 -9.10 -21.92 -6.57
N PHE A 87 -9.61 -20.76 -6.97
CA PHE A 87 -8.98 -19.46 -6.79
C PHE A 87 -9.14 -18.91 -5.37
N ASP A 88 -8.02 -18.64 -4.67
CA ASP A 88 -7.98 -17.95 -3.37
C ASP A 88 -8.43 -16.47 -3.43
N GLN A 89 -9.74 -16.27 -3.41
CA GLN A 89 -10.35 -14.94 -3.39
C GLN A 89 -9.92 -14.09 -2.17
N THR A 90 -9.50 -14.72 -1.07
CA THR A 90 -9.12 -13.98 0.14
C THR A 90 -7.85 -13.16 -0.09
N LEU A 91 -6.93 -13.66 -0.91
CA LEU A 91 -5.74 -12.93 -1.36
C LEU A 91 -6.11 -11.64 -2.07
N ILE A 92 -7.10 -11.69 -2.98
CA ILE A 92 -7.59 -10.50 -3.70
C ILE A 92 -8.18 -9.48 -2.72
N VAL A 93 -8.96 -9.94 -1.76
CA VAL A 93 -9.55 -9.06 -0.74
C VAL A 93 -8.47 -8.42 0.14
N ARG A 94 -7.47 -9.19 0.62
CA ARG A 94 -6.35 -8.64 1.41
C ARG A 94 -5.49 -7.68 0.59
N SER A 95 -5.24 -7.99 -0.68
CA SER A 95 -4.57 -7.10 -1.62
C SER A 95 -5.35 -5.79 -1.78
N CYS A 96 -6.66 -5.85 -2.02
CA CYS A 96 -7.55 -4.71 -2.14
C CYS A 96 -7.55 -3.82 -0.87
N GLN A 97 -7.56 -4.45 0.31
CA GLN A 97 -7.44 -3.76 1.59
C GLN A 97 -6.14 -2.96 1.68
N ILE A 98 -4.99 -3.58 1.38
CA ILE A 98 -3.70 -2.88 1.40
C ILE A 98 -3.73 -1.68 0.45
N HIS A 99 -4.20 -1.86 -0.80
CA HIS A 99 -4.24 -0.79 -1.79
C HIS A 99 -5.17 0.37 -1.40
N SER A 100 -6.24 0.11 -0.65
CA SER A 100 -7.21 1.15 -0.28
C SER A 100 -6.63 2.27 0.59
N MET A 101 -5.53 2.00 1.30
CA MET A 101 -4.83 2.98 2.14
C MET A 101 -3.42 3.31 1.62
N MET A 102 -3.23 3.20 0.30
CA MET A 102 -2.01 3.59 -0.42
C MET A 102 -2.29 4.82 -1.30
N PRO A 103 -1.28 5.48 -1.88
CA PRO A 103 -1.50 6.70 -2.68
C PRO A 103 -2.34 6.47 -3.93
N MET A 104 -2.31 5.26 -4.48
CA MET A 104 -3.09 4.86 -5.66
C MET A 104 -3.55 3.40 -5.55
N MET A 105 -4.70 3.13 -6.18
CA MET A 105 -5.35 1.82 -6.20
C MET A 105 -5.75 1.47 -7.65
N GLN A 106 -5.38 0.27 -8.12
CA GLN A 106 -5.69 -0.20 -9.49
C GLN A 106 -6.08 -1.69 -9.45
N PHE A 107 -7.08 -2.10 -10.22
CA PHE A 107 -7.49 -3.51 -10.35
C PHE A 107 -6.89 -4.13 -11.62
N SER A 108 -6.28 -5.30 -11.51
CA SER A 108 -5.75 -6.07 -12.67
C SER A 108 -6.85 -6.73 -13.49
N VAL A 109 -7.95 -7.09 -12.84
CA VAL A 109 -9.11 -7.74 -13.42
C VAL A 109 -10.38 -7.16 -12.82
N ALA A 110 -11.44 -7.12 -13.62
CA ALA A 110 -12.77 -6.80 -13.13
C ALA A 110 -13.17 -7.74 -11.97
N PRO A 111 -13.32 -7.23 -10.73
CA PRO A 111 -13.47 -8.08 -9.55
C PRO A 111 -14.74 -8.94 -9.59
N TRP A 112 -15.80 -8.50 -10.27
CA TRP A 112 -17.03 -9.27 -10.46
C TRP A 112 -16.87 -10.53 -11.32
N ARG A 113 -15.75 -10.68 -12.04
CA ARG A 113 -15.46 -11.89 -12.83
C ARG A 113 -14.82 -13.02 -12.01
N ILE A 114 -14.20 -12.68 -10.88
CA ILE A 114 -13.34 -13.60 -10.12
C ILE A 114 -13.74 -13.75 -8.64
N LEU A 115 -14.61 -12.87 -8.13
CA LEU A 115 -15.06 -12.87 -6.74
C LEU A 115 -16.51 -13.32 -6.62
N ASN A 116 -16.79 -14.05 -5.54
CA ASN A 116 -18.15 -14.27 -5.08
C ASN A 116 -18.75 -12.94 -4.55
N LYS A 117 -20.05 -12.97 -4.24
CA LYS A 117 -20.80 -11.77 -3.82
C LYS A 117 -20.19 -11.09 -2.57
N GLU A 118 -19.87 -11.85 -1.52
CA GLU A 118 -19.37 -11.31 -0.25
C GLU A 118 -17.97 -10.67 -0.40
N ASN A 119 -17.07 -11.32 -1.14
CA ASN A 119 -15.74 -10.80 -1.40
C ASN A 119 -15.78 -9.58 -2.33
N LEU A 120 -16.68 -9.59 -3.33
CA LEU A 120 -16.92 -8.43 -4.19
C LEU A 120 -17.43 -7.24 -3.38
N GLU A 121 -18.41 -7.44 -2.51
CA GLU A 121 -18.94 -6.39 -1.62
C GLU A 121 -17.85 -5.81 -0.72
N THR A 122 -16.96 -6.66 -0.21
CA THR A 122 -15.79 -6.22 0.57
C THR A 122 -14.83 -5.37 -0.27
N CYS A 123 -14.51 -5.78 -1.50
CA CYS A 123 -13.68 -4.97 -2.40
C CYS A 123 -14.33 -3.62 -2.76
N ILE A 124 -15.65 -3.59 -2.99
CA ILE A 124 -16.38 -2.34 -3.23
C ILE A 124 -16.31 -1.42 -2.02
N LYS A 125 -16.47 -1.96 -0.79
CA LYS A 125 -16.33 -1.19 0.46
C LYS A 125 -14.96 -0.52 0.53
N TYR A 126 -13.88 -1.23 0.22
CA TYR A 126 -12.51 -0.68 0.29
C TYR A 126 -12.18 0.26 -0.87
N ALA A 127 -12.74 0.06 -2.07
CA ALA A 127 -12.63 1.04 -3.15
C ALA A 127 -13.31 2.37 -2.78
N LYS A 128 -14.51 2.31 -2.18
CA LYS A 128 -15.19 3.51 -1.65
C LYS A 128 -14.45 4.14 -0.47
N TRP A 129 -13.80 3.33 0.36
CA TRP A 129 -12.95 3.85 1.43
C TRP A 129 -11.75 4.63 0.88
N HIS A 130 -11.11 4.13 -0.17
CA HIS A 130 -10.03 4.84 -0.86
C HIS A 130 -10.51 6.18 -1.45
N GLU A 131 -11.70 6.19 -2.08
CA GLU A 131 -12.34 7.41 -2.57
C GLU A 131 -12.56 8.43 -1.43
N GLN A 132 -13.08 7.99 -0.28
CA GLN A 132 -13.27 8.86 0.90
C GLN A 132 -11.96 9.41 1.47
N LEU A 133 -10.85 8.68 1.32
CA LEU A 133 -9.51 9.15 1.68
C LEU A 133 -8.89 10.07 0.62
N GLY A 134 -9.53 10.27 -0.53
CA GLY A 134 -8.99 10.99 -1.68
C GLY A 134 -8.46 12.38 -1.34
N ASP A 135 -9.24 13.18 -0.59
CA ASP A 135 -8.81 14.53 -0.17
C ASP A 135 -7.58 14.49 0.75
N TYR A 136 -7.52 13.51 1.66
CA TYR A 136 -6.39 13.34 2.56
C TYR A 136 -5.14 12.88 1.78
N ILE A 137 -5.27 11.89 0.90
CA ILE A 137 -4.16 11.41 0.05
C ILE A 137 -3.66 12.54 -0.86
N LEU A 138 -4.56 13.32 -1.45
CA LEU A 138 -4.20 14.48 -2.27
C LEU A 138 -3.49 15.57 -1.44
N SER A 139 -3.89 15.79 -0.18
CA SER A 139 -3.16 16.69 0.70
C SER A 139 -1.74 16.21 0.99
N LEU A 140 -1.55 14.89 1.18
CA LEU A 140 -0.22 14.30 1.37
C LEU A 140 0.63 14.40 0.11
N ALA A 141 0.03 14.24 -1.08
CA ALA A 141 0.73 14.44 -2.35
C ALA A 141 1.18 15.90 -2.54
N LYS A 142 0.36 16.87 -2.14
CA LYS A 142 0.72 18.30 -2.13
C LYS A 142 1.82 18.60 -1.12
N GLU A 143 1.78 17.99 0.06
CA GLU A 143 2.85 18.13 1.05
C GLU A 143 4.17 17.56 0.52
N ALA A 144 4.13 16.33 -0.02
CA ALA A 144 5.29 15.66 -0.60
C ALA A 144 5.93 16.44 -1.76
N SER A 145 5.15 17.19 -2.55
CA SER A 145 5.69 18.02 -3.64
C SER A 145 6.50 19.22 -3.15
N ILE A 146 6.29 19.64 -1.90
CA ILE A 146 6.98 20.78 -1.26
C ILE A 146 8.14 20.27 -0.41
N THR A 147 7.92 19.22 0.38
CA THR A 147 8.85 18.78 1.42
C THR A 147 9.71 17.59 1.01
N GLY A 148 9.28 16.82 0.02
CA GLY A 148 9.85 15.52 -0.32
C GLY A 148 9.51 14.41 0.68
N GLU A 149 8.67 14.67 1.69
CA GLU A 149 8.29 13.64 2.66
C GLU A 149 7.50 12.50 1.99
N PRO A 150 7.72 11.23 2.39
CA PRO A 150 6.96 10.12 1.85
C PRO A 150 5.49 10.15 2.29
N ILE A 151 4.59 9.73 1.39
CA ILE A 151 3.16 9.55 1.69
C ILE A 151 2.96 8.29 2.54
N VAL A 152 3.60 7.18 2.14
CA VAL A 152 3.65 5.92 2.89
C VAL A 152 4.97 5.88 3.65
N ARG A 153 4.90 6.02 4.97
CA ARG A 153 6.08 6.23 5.82
C ARG A 153 6.42 4.95 6.58
N HIS A 154 7.70 4.63 6.61
CA HIS A 154 8.24 3.60 7.51
C HIS A 154 7.92 3.98 8.96
N MET A 155 7.63 2.98 9.80
CA MET A 155 7.30 3.25 11.20
C MET A 155 8.46 3.92 11.95
N GLU A 156 9.70 3.54 11.67
CA GLU A 156 10.90 4.19 12.25
C GLU A 156 11.09 5.63 11.76
N TYR A 157 10.67 5.95 10.53
CA TYR A 157 10.67 7.33 10.03
C TYR A 157 9.70 8.20 10.84
N ALA A 158 8.51 7.69 11.11
CA ALA A 158 7.47 8.42 11.83
C ALA A 158 7.70 8.45 13.35
N PHE A 159 8.33 7.42 13.92
CA PHE A 159 8.51 7.25 15.36
C PHE A 159 9.94 6.77 15.67
N PRO A 160 10.94 7.64 15.50
CA PRO A 160 12.35 7.26 15.64
C PRO A 160 12.69 6.78 17.07
N ASN A 161 13.57 5.79 17.15
CA ASN A 161 14.08 5.15 18.36
C ASN A 161 12.99 4.48 19.22
N GLN A 162 11.92 3.99 18.59
CA GLN A 162 10.87 3.22 19.27
C GLN A 162 10.88 1.73 18.91
N GLY A 163 11.93 1.26 18.24
CA GLY A 163 12.15 -0.14 17.90
C GLY A 163 11.40 -0.59 16.64
N PHE A 164 11.27 0.29 15.65
CA PHE A 164 10.56 0.00 14.40
C PHE A 164 11.52 -0.19 13.22
N GLU A 165 12.83 -0.29 13.46
CA GLU A 165 13.89 -0.36 12.44
C GLU A 165 13.66 -1.53 11.47
N GLU A 166 13.16 -2.66 11.96
CA GLU A 166 12.87 -3.87 11.17
C GLU A 166 11.38 -4.01 10.77
N CYS A 167 10.57 -2.98 10.98
CA CYS A 167 9.13 -3.04 10.75
C CYS A 167 8.79 -3.02 9.25
N LYS A 168 8.26 -4.14 8.75
CA LYS A 168 7.98 -4.35 7.31
C LYS A 168 6.50 -4.57 6.99
N ASP A 169 5.65 -4.63 8.02
CA ASP A 169 4.27 -5.14 7.93
C ASP A 169 3.20 -4.17 8.48
N GLN A 170 3.60 -2.96 8.86
CA GLN A 170 2.71 -1.83 9.18
C GLN A 170 3.41 -0.53 8.79
N TYR A 171 2.63 0.51 8.53
CA TYR A 171 3.14 1.78 8.03
C TYR A 171 2.27 2.94 8.50
N MET A 172 2.78 4.15 8.37
CA MET A 172 1.97 5.36 8.49
C MET A 172 1.54 5.84 7.10
N LEU A 173 0.25 6.08 6.91
CA LEU A 173 -0.25 6.87 5.78
C LEU A 173 -0.30 8.33 6.22
N GLY A 174 0.70 9.10 5.78
CA GLY A 174 0.95 10.46 6.25
C GLY A 174 1.22 10.50 7.75
N ASN A 175 0.62 11.46 8.45
CA ASN A 175 0.76 11.63 9.90
C ASN A 175 -0.42 11.07 10.71
N LYS A 176 -1.53 10.70 10.06
CA LYS A 176 -2.80 10.42 10.73
C LYS A 176 -3.06 8.95 11.00
N TYR A 177 -2.81 8.08 10.02
CA TYR A 177 -3.24 6.68 10.09
C TYR A 177 -2.05 5.74 10.19
N LEU A 178 -1.99 4.97 11.28
CA LEU A 178 -1.15 3.77 11.35
C LEU A 178 -1.95 2.62 10.76
N VAL A 179 -1.48 2.02 9.67
CA VAL A 179 -2.17 0.92 8.98
C VAL A 179 -1.43 -0.38 9.25
N ALA A 180 -2.15 -1.41 9.69
CA ALA A 180 -1.60 -2.72 10.02
C ALA A 180 -2.35 -3.83 9.27
N PRO A 181 -2.13 -3.97 7.96
CA PRO A 181 -2.85 -4.93 7.13
C PRO A 181 -2.45 -6.38 7.46
N ILE A 182 -3.31 -7.32 7.07
CA ILE A 182 -2.96 -8.73 6.95
C ILE A 182 -2.29 -8.94 5.59
N MET A 183 -1.13 -9.60 5.59
CA MET A 183 -0.27 -9.82 4.42
C MET A 183 -0.04 -11.31 4.13
N SER A 184 -0.79 -12.19 4.80
CA SER A 184 -0.76 -13.65 4.72
C SER A 184 -2.19 -14.20 4.70
N SER A 185 -2.33 -15.52 4.62
CA SER A 185 -3.62 -16.22 4.77
C SER A 185 -4.17 -16.23 6.20
N ASP A 186 -3.51 -15.57 7.15
CA ASP A 186 -3.93 -15.54 8.54
C ASP A 186 -5.10 -14.59 8.78
N ASN A 187 -5.78 -14.75 9.91
CA ASN A 187 -6.84 -13.84 10.37
C ASN A 187 -6.48 -13.13 11.69
N THR A 188 -5.21 -13.17 12.08
CA THR A 188 -4.69 -12.50 13.27
C THR A 188 -3.53 -11.59 12.89
N ARG A 189 -3.44 -10.44 13.58
CA ARG A 189 -2.39 -9.44 13.34
C ARG A 189 -1.70 -9.08 14.64
N ILE A 190 -0.36 -9.09 14.62
CA ILE A 190 0.49 -8.61 15.72
C ILE A 190 0.87 -7.15 15.44
N VAL A 191 0.18 -6.20 16.06
CA VAL A 191 0.40 -4.76 15.84
C VAL A 191 1.26 -4.17 16.94
N LYS A 192 2.36 -3.49 16.60
CA LYS A 192 3.15 -2.70 17.54
C LYS A 192 2.73 -1.23 17.45
N LEU A 193 2.18 -0.69 18.53
CA LEU A 193 1.75 0.71 18.59
C LEU A 193 2.85 1.60 19.18
N PRO A 194 3.20 2.73 18.55
CA PRO A 194 4.11 3.72 19.11
C PRO A 194 3.61 4.28 20.45
N LYS A 195 4.49 4.90 21.24
CA LYS A 195 4.09 5.59 22.48
C LYS A 195 2.96 6.59 22.18
N GLY A 196 1.96 6.66 23.07
CA GLY A 196 0.77 7.50 22.88
C GLY A 196 -0.50 6.78 23.30
N LYS A 197 -1.66 7.33 22.92
CA LYS A 197 -2.96 6.66 23.01
C LYS A 197 -3.50 6.51 21.60
N TRP A 198 -3.96 5.32 21.26
CA TRP A 198 -4.39 4.99 19.90
C TRP A 198 -5.83 4.49 19.92
N LYS A 199 -6.58 4.83 18.87
CA LYS A 199 -7.93 4.33 18.65
C LYS A 199 -7.97 3.59 17.32
N ASP A 200 -8.47 2.37 17.30
CA ASP A 200 -8.60 1.59 16.08
C ASP A 200 -9.82 2.00 15.23
N ASP A 201 -9.96 1.37 14.06
CA ASP A 201 -11.05 1.52 13.10
C ASP A 201 -12.45 1.23 13.69
N MET A 202 -12.51 0.48 14.79
CA MET A 202 -13.74 0.12 15.50
C MET A 202 -13.99 1.01 16.73
N GLY A 203 -13.11 1.97 17.02
CA GLY A 203 -13.23 2.88 18.15
C GLY A 203 -12.65 2.37 19.47
N LYS A 204 -11.99 1.20 19.49
CA LYS A 204 -11.36 0.65 20.68
C LYS A 204 -10.07 1.39 20.98
N LEU A 205 -9.86 1.71 22.26
CA LEU A 205 -8.68 2.43 22.74
C LEU A 205 -7.56 1.47 23.15
N TYR A 206 -6.34 1.85 22.81
CA TYR A 206 -5.10 1.12 23.07
C TYR A 206 -4.06 2.04 23.71
N LYS A 207 -3.27 1.47 24.61
CA LYS A 207 -2.09 2.14 25.17
C LYS A 207 -0.90 1.87 24.25
N GLY A 208 -0.30 2.95 23.75
CA GLY A 208 0.91 2.90 22.95
C GLY A 208 2.15 2.38 23.69
N GLY A 209 3.20 2.11 22.93
CA GLY A 209 4.46 1.52 23.42
C GLY A 209 4.34 0.02 23.72
N LYS A 210 3.39 -0.67 23.08
CA LYS A 210 3.05 -2.07 23.31
C LYS A 210 2.72 -2.79 22.00
N THR A 211 2.81 -4.12 22.05
CA THR A 211 2.38 -5.01 20.98
C THR A 211 1.07 -5.68 21.35
N TYR A 212 0.18 -5.82 20.38
CA TYR A 212 -1.15 -6.40 20.53
C TYR A 212 -1.40 -7.45 19.45
N THR A 213 -1.94 -8.60 19.82
CA THR A 213 -2.53 -9.54 18.87
C THR A 213 -4.01 -9.24 18.74
N ILE A 214 -4.49 -9.01 17.52
CA ILE A 214 -5.89 -8.71 17.23
C ILE A 214 -6.46 -9.66 16.17
N ASP A 215 -7.73 -9.99 16.30
CA ASP A 215 -8.48 -10.69 15.27
C ASP A 215 -8.89 -9.73 14.16
N VAL A 216 -8.63 -10.15 12.94
CA VAL A 216 -8.84 -9.38 11.72
C VAL A 216 -9.60 -10.26 10.74
N PRO A 217 -10.94 -10.34 10.86
CA PRO A 217 -11.75 -11.04 9.86
C PRO A 217 -11.56 -10.42 8.47
N LEU A 218 -11.89 -11.17 7.42
CA LEU A 218 -11.68 -10.74 6.04
C LEU A 218 -12.41 -9.43 5.69
N SER A 219 -13.46 -9.06 6.42
CA SER A 219 -14.20 -7.80 6.23
C SER A 219 -13.51 -6.56 6.82
N ARG A 220 -12.40 -6.72 7.54
CA ARG A 220 -11.70 -5.67 8.32
C ARG A 220 -10.24 -5.46 7.87
N LEU A 221 -9.86 -4.19 7.80
CA LEU A 221 -8.49 -3.69 7.67
C LEU A 221 -8.19 -2.82 8.90
N PRO A 222 -7.28 -3.24 9.79
CA PRO A 222 -6.94 -2.46 10.97
C PRO A 222 -6.17 -1.20 10.58
N TRP A 223 -6.69 -0.06 11.03
CA TRP A 223 -5.97 1.20 11.06
C TRP A 223 -6.22 1.89 12.39
N PHE A 224 -5.29 2.74 12.80
CA PHE A 224 -5.31 3.41 14.09
C PHE A 224 -5.04 4.90 13.91
N VAL A 225 -5.68 5.70 14.74
CA VAL A 225 -5.42 7.14 14.85
C VAL A 225 -4.97 7.45 16.27
N GLU A 226 -4.00 8.36 16.40
CA GLU A 226 -3.59 8.85 17.71
C GLU A 226 -4.70 9.71 18.32
N VAL A 227 -4.95 9.52 19.61
CA VAL A 227 -5.89 10.30 20.42
C VAL A 227 -5.08 11.28 21.26
N LYS A 228 -5.31 12.56 21.03
CA LYS A 228 -4.77 13.64 21.86
C LYS A 228 -5.40 13.63 23.25
#